data_AF-A0A1F4UXI9-F1
#
_entry.id   AF-A0A1F4UXI9-F1
#
_cell.length_a   1.000
_cell.length_b   1.000
_cell.length_c   1.000
_cell.angle_alpha   90.00
_cell.angle_beta   90.00
_cell.angle_gamma   90.00
#
_symmetry.space_group_name_H-M   'P 1'
#
loop_
_entity.id
_entity.type
_entity.pdbx_description
1 polymer ?
#
loop_
_entity_poly.entity_id
_entity_poly.type
_entity_poly.pdbx_seq_one_letter_code
_entity_poly.pdbx_strand_id
1 'polypeptide(L)'
;MSFFYLKEFILFLVLVVWSVVVETVVQKLYYKKTNKKFKTNHFSYSKYFYYLLGPLLGFVLLTFRVGVSVIYAFLAFAFVGTILEWLIGFFYRQIVGQRLWTYHRYDLSGYTSWLCIPLWGLAGALFWLLAKVFIYL
;
A
#
# COMPACT_ATOMS: atom_id res chain seq x y z
N MET A 1 23.95 -11.73 -7.59
CA MET A 1 23.04 -11.47 -6.45
C MET A 1 21.94 -10.47 -6.82
N SER A 2 22.22 -9.41 -7.59
CA SER A 2 21.20 -8.49 -8.16
C SER A 2 20.06 -9.17 -8.91
N PHE A 3 20.37 -10.16 -9.76
CA PHE A 3 19.35 -10.87 -10.54
C PHE A 3 18.31 -11.59 -9.68
N PHE A 4 18.68 -12.05 -8.48
CA PHE A 4 17.74 -12.60 -7.52
C PHE A 4 16.77 -11.52 -7.04
N TYR A 5 17.27 -10.38 -6.54
CA TYR A 5 16.43 -9.28 -6.07
C TYR A 5 15.56 -8.68 -7.18
N LEU A 6 16.04 -8.65 -8.42
CA LEU A 6 15.24 -8.20 -9.56
C LEU A 6 14.04 -9.12 -9.81
N LYS A 7 14.22 -10.44 -9.72
CA LYS A 7 13.12 -11.41 -9.81
C LYS A 7 12.12 -11.23 -8.68
N GLU A 8 12.59 -11.05 -7.44
CA GLU A 8 11.71 -10.84 -6.28
C GLU A 8 10.94 -9.51 -6.39
N PHE A 9 11.60 -8.45 -6.87
CA PHE A 9 10.97 -7.16 -7.17
C PHE A 9 9.85 -7.29 -8.20
N ILE A 10 10.15 -7.89 -9.36
CA ILE A 10 9.16 -8.10 -10.41
C ILE A 10 8.01 -8.98 -9.91
N LEU A 11 8.32 -10.06 -9.18
CA LEU A 11 7.30 -10.93 -8.60
C LEU A 11 6.39 -10.18 -7.65
N PHE A 12 6.95 -9.43 -6.70
CA PHE A 12 6.16 -8.67 -5.73
C PHE A 12 5.30 -7.59 -6.42
N LEU A 13 5.87 -6.85 -7.37
CA LEU A 13 5.14 -5.85 -8.15
C LEU A 13 3.98 -6.48 -8.93
N VAL A 14 4.23 -7.62 -9.60
CA VAL A 14 3.19 -8.35 -10.34
C VAL A 14 2.10 -8.83 -9.38
N LEU A 15 2.44 -9.36 -8.21
CA LEU A 15 1.44 -9.79 -7.22
C LEU A 15 0.56 -8.63 -6.73
N VAL A 16 1.15 -7.47 -6.45
CA VAL A 16 0.42 -6.26 -6.04
C VAL A 16 -0.50 -5.76 -7.16
N VAL A 17 0.00 -5.65 -8.39
CA VAL A 17 -0.80 -5.17 -9.52
C VAL A 17 -1.90 -6.17 -9.86
N TRP A 18 -1.56 -7.46 -9.93
CA TRP A 18 -2.49 -8.52 -10.27
C TRP A 18 -3.59 -8.68 -9.22
N SER A 19 -3.28 -8.56 -7.93
CA SER A 19 -4.31 -8.64 -6.89
C SER A 19 -5.35 -7.54 -7.06
N VAL A 20 -4.92 -6.29 -7.27
CA VAL A 20 -5.83 -5.15 -7.48
C VAL A 20 -6.71 -5.37 -8.73
N VAL A 21 -6.14 -5.91 -9.81
CA VAL A 21 -6.87 -6.25 -11.04
C VAL A 21 -7.91 -7.34 -10.76
N VAL A 22 -7.51 -8.46 -10.16
CA VAL A 22 -8.39 -9.59 -9.84
C VAL A 22 -9.52 -9.14 -8.91
N GLU A 23 -9.20 -8.42 -7.85
CA GLU A 23 -10.17 -7.91 -6.88
C GLU A 23 -11.19 -6.98 -7.56
N THR A 24 -10.72 -6.10 -8.45
CA THR A 24 -11.59 -5.22 -9.23
C THR A 24 -12.51 -6.01 -10.17
N VAL A 25 -11.99 -7.04 -10.85
CA VAL A 25 -12.78 -7.90 -11.75
C VAL A 25 -13.82 -8.71 -10.96
N VAL A 26 -13.40 -9.38 -9.89
CA VAL A 26 -14.28 -10.16 -9.00
C VAL A 26 -15.39 -9.28 -8.44
N GLN A 27 -15.05 -8.07 -8.00
CA GLN A 27 -16.04 -7.12 -7.50
C GLN A 27 -17.04 -6.76 -8.61
N LYS A 28 -16.59 -6.39 -9.82
CA LYS A 28 -17.49 -6.09 -10.94
C LYS A 28 -18.42 -7.27 -11.27
N LEU A 29 -17.91 -8.49 -11.29
CA LEU A 29 -18.70 -9.70 -11.53
C LEU A 29 -19.75 -9.95 -10.44
N TYR A 30 -19.38 -9.75 -9.16
CA TYR A 30 -20.29 -9.87 -8.03
C TYR A 30 -21.47 -8.89 -8.12
N TYR A 31 -21.20 -7.62 -8.42
CA TYR A 31 -22.26 -6.60 -8.56
C TYR A 31 -23.15 -6.86 -9.79
N LYS A 32 -22.56 -7.31 -10.90
CA LYS A 32 -23.33 -7.75 -12.08
C LYS A 32 -24.27 -8.90 -11.74
N LYS A 33 -23.80 -9.91 -11.00
CA LYS A 33 -24.61 -11.07 -10.59
C LYS A 33 -25.72 -10.72 -9.60
N THR A 34 -25.50 -9.74 -8.72
CA THR A 34 -26.45 -9.38 -7.66
C THR A 34 -27.46 -8.30 -8.08
N ASN A 35 -27.42 -7.80 -9.32
CA ASN A 35 -28.23 -6.67 -9.82
C ASN A 35 -28.18 -5.42 -8.91
N LYS A 36 -27.14 -5.30 -8.09
CA LYS A 36 -26.94 -4.13 -7.22
C LYS A 36 -26.15 -3.08 -7.99
N LYS A 37 -26.57 -1.82 -7.91
CA LYS A 37 -25.78 -0.70 -8.46
C LYS A 37 -24.42 -0.66 -7.77
N PHE A 38 -23.36 -0.61 -8.57
CA PHE A 38 -21.99 -0.50 -8.08
C PHE A 38 -21.80 0.87 -7.41
N LYS A 39 -21.75 0.91 -6.08
CA LYS A 39 -21.42 2.12 -5.33
C LYS A 39 -19.90 2.30 -5.36
N THR A 40 -19.39 2.94 -6.40
CA THR A 40 -17.95 3.18 -6.61
C THR A 40 -17.33 4.03 -5.50
N ASN A 41 -18.08 5.03 -5.01
CA ASN A 41 -17.51 6.17 -4.27
C ASN A 41 -17.69 6.09 -2.74
N HIS A 42 -18.22 4.98 -2.21
CA HIS A 42 -18.34 4.81 -0.76
C HIS A 42 -17.24 3.90 -0.22
N PHE A 43 -16.52 4.43 0.76
CA PHE A 43 -15.59 3.64 1.55
C PHE A 43 -16.33 2.53 2.31
N SER A 44 -15.76 1.33 2.28
CA SER A 44 -16.19 0.19 3.07
C SER A 44 -14.94 -0.51 3.60
N TYR A 45 -14.92 -0.86 4.89
CA TYR A 45 -13.80 -1.58 5.49
C TYR A 45 -13.55 -2.91 4.79
N SER A 46 -14.62 -3.63 4.45
CA SER A 46 -14.49 -4.90 3.71
C SER A 46 -13.84 -4.69 2.35
N LYS A 47 -14.17 -3.59 1.64
CA LYS A 47 -13.55 -3.25 0.35
C LYS A 47 -12.07 -2.87 0.52
N TYR A 48 -11.76 -2.09 1.55
CA TYR A 48 -10.39 -1.71 1.88
C TYR A 48 -9.52 -2.94 2.20
N PHE A 49 -9.95 -3.79 3.12
CA PHE A 49 -9.21 -5.01 3.47
C PHE A 49 -9.12 -5.99 2.30
N TYR A 50 -10.16 -6.06 1.48
CA TYR A 50 -10.13 -6.86 0.25
C TYR A 50 -9.02 -6.38 -0.67
N TYR A 51 -8.87 -5.07 -0.90
CA TYR A 51 -7.78 -4.52 -1.71
C TYR A 51 -6.39 -4.66 -1.11
N LEU A 52 -6.31 -4.76 0.22
CA LEU A 52 -5.05 -4.87 0.93
C LEU A 52 -4.58 -6.32 1.05
N LEU A 53 -5.49 -7.30 0.93
CA LEU A 53 -5.21 -8.70 1.17
C LEU A 53 -4.15 -9.25 0.22
N GLY A 54 -4.30 -9.04 -1.09
CA GLY A 54 -3.33 -9.52 -2.07
C GLY A 54 -1.92 -8.97 -1.88
N PRO A 55 -1.73 -7.64 -1.74
CA PRO A 55 -0.42 -7.05 -1.44
C PRO A 55 0.20 -7.58 -0.15
N LEU A 56 -0.60 -7.78 0.91
CA LEU A 56 -0.11 -8.36 2.17
C LEU A 56 0.31 -9.82 2.01
N LEU A 57 -0.43 -10.64 1.25
CA LEU A 57 -0.01 -12.00 0.93
C LEU A 57 1.29 -12.02 0.12
N GLY A 58 1.42 -11.09 -0.84
CA GLY A 58 2.67 -10.89 -1.58
C GLY A 58 3.84 -10.53 -0.67
N PHE A 59 3.61 -9.69 0.33
CA PHE A 59 4.61 -9.30 1.33
C PHE A 59 5.01 -10.48 2.24
N VAL A 60 4.05 -11.30 2.66
CA VAL A 60 4.32 -12.52 3.43
C VAL A 60 5.17 -13.49 2.59
N LEU A 61 4.80 -13.74 1.33
CA LEU A 61 5.60 -14.58 0.42
C LEU A 61 7.02 -14.04 0.24
N LEU A 62 7.14 -12.72 0.06
CA LEU A 62 8.42 -12.05 -0.06
C LEU A 62 9.29 -12.24 1.19
N THR A 63 8.69 -12.15 2.37
CA THR A 63 9.38 -12.38 3.65
C THR A 63 9.92 -13.80 3.75
N PHE A 64 9.18 -14.80 3.28
CA PHE A 64 9.68 -16.18 3.24
C PHE A 64 10.84 -16.39 2.26
N ARG A 65 10.84 -15.68 1.13
CA ARG A 65 11.85 -15.85 0.07
C ARG A 65 13.13 -15.04 0.31
N VAL A 66 13.00 -13.84 0.85
CA VAL A 66 14.10 -12.88 1.00
C VAL A 66 14.59 -12.79 2.46
N GLY A 67 13.76 -13.19 3.41
CA GLY A 67 14.07 -13.19 4.84
C GLY A 67 13.49 -12.00 5.60
N VAL A 68 13.69 -12.03 6.91
CA VAL A 68 13.07 -11.10 7.88
C VAL A 68 13.52 -9.64 7.71
N SER A 69 14.58 -9.36 6.95
CA SER A 69 15.03 -7.98 6.69
C SER A 69 13.98 -7.11 6.03
N VAL A 70 13.11 -7.72 5.21
CA VAL A 70 11.98 -7.05 4.56
C VAL A 70 10.94 -6.55 5.59
N ILE A 71 10.80 -7.24 6.73
CA ILE A 71 9.90 -6.80 7.82
C ILE A 71 10.41 -5.49 8.44
N TYR A 72 11.72 -5.38 8.68
CA TYR A 72 12.28 -4.14 9.22
C TYR A 72 12.08 -2.97 8.26
N ALA A 73 12.24 -3.19 6.95
CA ALA A 73 11.94 -2.18 5.95
C ALA A 73 10.46 -1.77 5.96
N PHE A 74 9.55 -2.74 6.02
CA PHE A 74 8.11 -2.48 6.14
C PHE A 74 7.79 -1.62 7.37
N LEU A 75 8.28 -2.01 8.55
CA LEU A 75 7.98 -1.28 9.79
C LEU A 75 8.59 0.13 9.80
N ALA A 76 9.83 0.27 9.32
CA ALA A 76 10.50 1.56 9.24
C ALA A 76 9.74 2.52 8.31
N PHE A 77 9.34 2.08 7.13
CA PHE A 77 8.59 2.91 6.19
C PHE A 77 7.15 3.15 6.63
N ALA A 78 6.49 2.17 7.26
CA ALA A 78 5.17 2.37 7.83
C ALA A 78 5.20 3.51 8.86
N PHE A 79 6.19 3.51 9.75
CA PHE A 79 6.35 4.56 10.75
C PHE A 79 6.77 5.91 10.16
N VAL A 80 7.89 5.93 9.41
CA VAL A 80 8.45 7.16 8.83
C VAL A 80 7.49 7.76 7.80
N GLY A 81 6.89 6.94 6.94
CA GLY A 81 5.92 7.36 5.92
C GLY A 81 4.70 8.03 6.54
N THR A 82 4.14 7.46 7.62
CA THR A 82 3.00 8.08 8.32
C THR A 82 3.38 9.40 9.00
N ILE A 83 4.57 9.51 9.61
CA ILE A 83 5.05 10.77 10.19
C ILE A 83 5.27 11.81 9.11
N LEU A 84 5.95 11.45 8.01
CA LEU A 84 6.23 12.37 6.91
C LEU A 84 4.95 12.83 6.24
N GLU A 85 4.00 11.92 6.00
CA GLU A 85 2.69 12.28 5.50
C GLU A 85 2.04 13.31 6.43
N TRP A 86 1.93 13.01 7.73
CA TRP A 86 1.35 13.95 8.69
C TRP A 86 2.04 15.33 8.66
N LEU A 87 3.37 15.37 8.69
CA LEU A 87 4.17 16.60 8.66
C LEU A 87 3.94 17.40 7.37
N ILE A 88 4.01 16.74 6.21
CA ILE A 88 3.79 17.37 4.91
C ILE A 88 2.37 17.94 4.84
N GLY A 89 1.37 17.17 5.27
CA GLY A 89 -0.02 17.64 5.32
C GLY A 89 -0.21 18.84 6.25
N PHE A 90 0.46 18.83 7.40
CA PHE A 90 0.45 19.93 8.36
C PHE A 90 1.10 21.19 7.78
N PHE A 91 2.34 21.10 7.31
CA PHE A 91 3.05 22.24 6.74
C PHE A 91 2.35 22.81 5.50
N TYR A 92 1.84 21.94 4.63
CA TYR A 92 1.10 22.38 3.45
C TYR A 92 -0.12 23.23 3.84
N ARG A 93 -0.88 22.81 4.86
CA ARG A 93 -2.01 23.60 5.35
C ARG A 93 -1.59 24.94 5.93
N GLN A 94 -0.46 25.00 6.63
CA GLN A 94 0.04 26.27 7.19
C GLN A 94 0.49 27.24 6.10
N ILE A 95 1.11 26.74 5.02
CA ILE A 95 1.64 27.58 3.94
C ILE A 95 0.54 28.00 2.96
N VAL A 96 -0.31 27.08 2.54
CA VAL A 96 -1.28 27.28 1.45
C VAL A 96 -2.67 27.63 1.99
N GLY A 97 -2.94 27.39 3.27
CA GLY A 97 -4.25 27.60 3.88
C GLY A 97 -5.29 26.52 3.55
N GLN A 98 -4.93 25.51 2.75
CA GLN A 98 -5.81 24.42 2.30
C GLN A 98 -5.21 23.06 2.67
N ARG A 99 -6.05 22.03 2.80
CA ARG A 99 -5.58 20.66 3.07
C ARG A 99 -5.09 20.01 1.78
N LEU A 100 -3.91 19.37 1.83
CA LEU A 100 -3.36 18.63 0.68
C LEU A 100 -4.17 17.37 0.35
N TRP A 101 -4.71 16.73 1.37
CA TRP A 101 -5.60 15.57 1.28
C TRP A 101 -6.61 15.63 2.41
N THR A 102 -7.73 14.94 2.24
CA THR A 102 -8.79 14.84 3.25
C THR A 102 -9.11 13.39 3.56
N TYR A 103 -8.87 13.01 4.81
CA TYR A 103 -9.24 11.71 5.33
C TYR A 103 -10.56 11.80 6.09
N HIS A 104 -11.48 10.87 5.80
CA HIS A 104 -12.79 10.81 6.46
C HIS A 104 -12.91 9.70 7.50
N ARG A 105 -11.94 8.78 7.57
CA ARG A 105 -11.98 7.59 8.43
C ARG A 105 -10.64 7.39 9.11
N TYR A 106 -10.68 7.16 10.43
CA TYR A 106 -9.49 6.98 11.26
C TYR A 106 -8.42 8.04 11.00
N ASP A 107 -8.86 9.29 10.82
CA ASP A 107 -7.94 10.38 10.52
C ASP A 107 -7.15 10.79 11.77
N LEU A 108 -5.92 11.19 11.53
CA LEU A 108 -5.03 11.76 12.52
C LEU A 108 -4.96 13.27 12.29
N SER A 109 -5.84 13.99 12.98
CA SER A 109 -6.00 15.45 12.88
C SER A 109 -6.28 15.95 11.45
N GLY A 110 -6.83 15.09 10.58
CA GLY A 110 -7.06 15.37 9.17
C GLY A 110 -5.83 15.37 8.26
N TYR A 111 -4.62 14.98 8.74
CA TYR A 111 -3.37 15.02 7.95
C TYR A 111 -2.80 13.64 7.61
N THR A 112 -3.27 12.56 8.18
CA THR A 112 -3.01 11.18 7.71
C THR A 112 -4.16 10.29 8.20
N SER A 113 -4.14 9.00 7.88
CA SER A 113 -5.07 8.00 8.40
C SER A 113 -4.32 6.77 8.88
N TRP A 114 -4.81 6.13 9.94
CA TRP A 114 -4.29 4.82 10.39
C TRP A 114 -4.37 3.77 9.27
N LEU A 115 -5.29 3.94 8.32
CA LEU A 115 -5.44 3.08 7.14
C LEU A 115 -4.31 3.27 6.10
N CYS A 116 -3.51 4.33 6.20
CA CYS A 116 -2.37 4.54 5.30
C CYS A 116 -1.12 3.77 5.75
N ILE A 117 -1.02 3.39 7.03
CA ILE A 117 0.14 2.70 7.61
C ILE A 117 0.55 1.44 6.84
N PRO A 118 -0.34 0.46 6.58
CA PRO A 118 0.07 -0.74 5.85
C PRO A 118 0.42 -0.43 4.39
N LEU A 119 -0.14 0.62 3.79
CA LEU A 119 0.23 1.05 2.44
C LEU A 119 1.66 1.60 2.40
N TRP A 120 2.04 2.41 3.39
CA TRP A 120 3.41 2.89 3.56
C TRP A 120 4.39 1.75 3.80
N GLY A 121 4.02 0.76 4.62
CA GLY A 121 4.86 -0.42 4.83
C GLY A 121 5.08 -1.23 3.56
N LEU A 122 4.03 -1.48 2.78
CA LEU A 122 4.13 -2.17 1.49
C LEU A 122 5.00 -1.40 0.49
N ALA A 123 4.85 -0.08 0.43
CA ALA A 123 5.72 0.77 -0.37
C ALA A 123 7.18 0.66 0.08
N GLY A 124 7.43 0.60 1.39
CA GLY A 124 8.76 0.38 1.96
C GLY A 124 9.40 -0.93 1.53
N ALA A 125 8.65 -2.03 1.54
CA ALA A 125 9.13 -3.31 1.03
C ALA A 125 9.53 -3.22 -0.46
N LEU A 126 8.74 -2.50 -1.26
CA LEU A 126 9.00 -2.27 -2.68
C LEU A 126 10.27 -1.43 -2.90
N PHE A 127 10.42 -0.32 -2.17
CA PHE A 127 11.62 0.53 -2.25
C PHE A 127 12.88 -0.18 -1.76
N TRP A 128 12.77 -0.99 -0.70
CA TRP A 128 13.89 -1.78 -0.20
C TRP A 128 14.36 -2.81 -1.24
N LEU A 129 13.44 -3.50 -1.91
CA LEU A 129 13.79 -4.40 -3.01
C LEU A 129 14.45 -3.66 -4.17
N LEU A 130 13.89 -2.52 -4.56
CA LEU A 130 14.45 -1.69 -5.63
C LEU A 130 15.87 -1.22 -5.29
N ALA A 131 16.11 -0.77 -4.06
CA ALA A 131 17.44 -0.40 -3.59
C ALA A 131 18.41 -1.59 -3.64
N LYS A 132 17.95 -2.79 -3.26
CA LYS A 132 18.76 -4.02 -3.37
C LYS A 132 19.09 -4.38 -4.82
N VAL A 133 18.19 -4.11 -5.77
CA VAL A 133 18.49 -4.29 -7.20
C VAL A 133 19.64 -3.38 -7.62
N PHE A 134 19.60 -2.08 -7.27
CA PHE A 134 20.61 -1.11 -7.68
C PHE A 134 21.95 -1.23 -6.96
N ILE A 135 21.96 -1.58 -5.66
CA ILE A 135 23.21 -1.71 -4.90
C ILE A 135 24.05 -2.92 -5.35
N TYR A 136 23.39 -3.97 -5.84
CA TYR A 136 24.06 -5.19 -6.30
C TYR A 136 24.19 -5.30 -7.84
N LEU A 137 23.75 -4.28 -8.57
CA LEU A 137 24.00 -4.11 -10.01
C LEU A 137 25.44 -3.61 -10.21
#